data_AF-A0A2K2TQM8-F1
#
_entry.id   AF-A0A2K2TQM8-F1
#
_cell.length_a   1.000
_cell.length_b   1.000
_cell.length_c   1.000
_cell.angle_alpha   90.00
_cell.angle_beta   90.00
_cell.angle_gamma   90.00
#
_symmetry.space_group_name_H-M   'P 1'
#
loop_
_entity.id
_entity.type
_entity.pdbx_description
1 polymer ?
#
loop_
_entity_poly.entity_id
_entity_poly.type
_entity_poly.pdbx_seq_one_letter_code
_entity_poly.pdbx_strand_id
1 'polypeptide(L)'
;MNQNDYFELLVYMITSAAGLEGEPRIYGPLRMIEASQRLCRLILSEDPENQNLKELIELIENGKGKTMSDEKAFYQMLQDAAAKLVDCI
;
A
#
# COMPACT_ATOMS: atom_id res chain seq x y z
N MET A 1 2.14 11.60 17.12
CA MET A 1 2.85 11.03 15.97
C MET A 1 2.81 12.09 14.90
N ASN A 2 3.96 12.50 14.37
CA ASN A 2 4.02 13.54 13.35
C ASN A 2 3.71 12.93 11.97
N GLN A 3 3.35 13.76 11.00
CA GLN A 3 3.01 13.32 9.63
C GLN A 3 4.10 12.44 9.01
N ASN A 4 5.39 12.74 9.27
CA ASN A 4 6.52 11.94 8.81
C ASN A 4 6.55 10.52 9.39
N ASP A 5 6.18 10.34 10.67
CA ASP A 5 6.19 9.02 11.33
C ASP A 5 5.19 8.06 10.65
N TYR A 6 4.05 8.60 10.19
CA TYR A 6 3.05 7.82 9.46
C TYR A 6 3.55 7.42 8.06
N PHE A 7 4.24 8.32 7.36
CA PHE A 7 4.80 8.02 6.04
C PHE A 7 5.96 7.02 6.12
N GLU A 8 6.83 7.12 7.11
CA GLU A 8 7.88 6.10 7.34
C GLU A 8 7.26 4.71 7.56
N LEU A 9 6.19 4.63 8.35
CA LEU A 9 5.47 3.37 8.57
C LEU A 9 4.81 2.86 7.27
N LEU A 10 4.20 3.74 6.46
CA LEU A 10 3.66 3.36 5.15
C LEU A 10 4.75 2.83 4.23
N VAL A 11 5.90 3.51 4.15
CA VAL A 11 7.05 3.07 3.37
C VAL A 11 7.49 1.69 3.82
N TYR A 12 7.67 1.48 5.12
CA TYR A 12 8.05 0.17 5.65
C TYR A 12 7.04 -0.92 5.28
N MET A 13 5.74 -0.71 5.52
CA MET A 13 4.72 -1.74 5.28
C MET A 13 4.56 -2.10 3.80
N ILE A 14 4.52 -1.10 2.92
CA ILE A 14 4.28 -1.32 1.48
C ILE A 14 5.51 -1.92 0.82
N THR A 15 6.71 -1.44 1.12
CA THR A 15 7.95 -2.03 0.59
C THR A 15 8.20 -3.44 1.12
N SER A 16 7.87 -3.70 2.39
CA SER A 16 7.91 -5.06 2.95
C SER A 16 6.95 -5.98 2.20
N ALA A 17 5.70 -5.57 1.97
CA ALA A 17 4.75 -6.37 1.21
C ALA A 17 5.24 -6.67 -0.21
N ALA A 18 5.80 -5.67 -0.91
CA ALA A 18 6.35 -5.82 -2.25
C ALA A 18 7.57 -6.75 -2.30
N GLY A 19 8.41 -6.74 -1.26
CA GLY A 19 9.61 -7.58 -1.15
C GLY A 19 9.34 -9.06 -0.87
N LEU A 20 8.10 -9.44 -0.56
CA LEU A 20 7.70 -10.83 -0.29
C LEU A 20 7.33 -11.61 -1.56
N GLU A 21 7.53 -11.05 -2.75
CA GLU A 21 7.32 -11.78 -4.00
C GLU A 21 8.16 -13.07 -4.03
N GLY A 22 7.49 -14.20 -4.23
CA GLY A 22 8.11 -15.53 -4.22
C GLY A 22 8.24 -16.18 -2.83
N GLU A 23 7.85 -15.51 -1.75
CA GLU A 23 7.76 -16.15 -0.44
C GLU A 23 6.51 -17.04 -0.29
N PRO A 24 6.56 -18.10 0.56
CA PRO A 24 5.38 -18.90 0.84
C PRO A 24 4.28 -18.06 1.51
N ARG A 25 3.05 -18.14 0.96
CA ARG A 25 1.77 -17.59 1.49
C ARG A 25 1.51 -16.11 1.21
N ILE A 26 0.72 -15.87 0.16
CA ILE A 26 0.25 -14.54 -0.29
C ILE A 26 -0.60 -13.74 0.72
N TYR A 27 -1.12 -14.39 1.76
CA TYR A 27 -1.95 -13.72 2.77
C TYR A 27 -1.18 -12.71 3.64
N GLY A 28 0.14 -12.85 3.77
CA GLY A 28 0.99 -11.90 4.48
C GLY A 28 1.02 -10.52 3.81
N PRO A 29 1.48 -10.45 2.54
CA PRO A 29 1.43 -9.23 1.73
C PRO A 29 0.03 -8.60 1.66
N LEU A 30 -1.01 -9.42 1.52
CA LEU A 30 -2.40 -8.95 1.48
C LEU A 30 -2.79 -8.19 2.76
N ARG A 31 -2.52 -8.75 3.94
CA ARG A 31 -2.86 -8.08 5.20
C ARG A 31 -2.05 -6.81 5.41
N MET A 32 -0.79 -6.80 4.99
CA MET A 32 0.05 -5.60 5.08
C MET A 32 -0.46 -4.48 4.18
N ILE A 33 -0.88 -4.78 2.95
CA ILE A 33 -1.42 -3.75 2.05
C ILE A 33 -2.80 -3.26 2.50
N GLU A 34 -3.64 -4.14 3.07
CA GLU A 34 -4.91 -3.74 3.69
C GLU A 34 -4.71 -2.83 4.92
N ALA A 35 -3.73 -3.14 5.77
CA ALA A 35 -3.36 -2.30 6.90
C ALA A 35 -2.82 -0.94 6.44
N SER A 36 -1.97 -0.93 5.41
CA SER A 36 -1.45 0.29 4.78
C SER A 36 -2.59 1.16 4.25
N GLN A 37 -3.56 0.57 3.56
CA GLN A 37 -4.74 1.29 3.07
C GLN A 37 -5.55 1.94 4.20
N ARG A 38 -5.73 1.24 5.34
CA ARG A 38 -6.42 1.79 6.51
C ARG A 38 -5.64 2.96 7.11
N LEU A 39 -4.31 2.86 7.18
CA LEU A 39 -3.46 3.96 7.63
C LEU A 39 -3.55 5.17 6.68
N CYS A 40 -3.53 4.96 5.36
CA CYS A 40 -3.76 6.03 4.39
C CYS A 40 -5.09 6.75 4.63
N ARG A 41 -6.18 6.02 4.93
CA ARG A 41 -7.48 6.63 5.24
C ARG A 41 -7.47 7.46 6.54
N LEU A 42 -6.69 7.05 7.53
CA LEU A 42 -6.51 7.83 8.77
C LEU A 42 -5.77 9.14 8.48
N ILE A 43 -4.67 9.09 7.73
CA ILE A 43 -3.92 10.28 7.33
C ILE A 43 -4.80 11.20 6.46
N LEU A 44 -5.55 10.65 5.51
CA LEU A 44 -6.45 11.42 4.64
C LEU A 44 -7.58 12.10 5.42
N SER A 45 -7.97 11.58 6.59
CA SER A 45 -8.96 12.25 7.44
C SER A 45 -8.44 13.55 8.06
N GLU A 46 -7.12 13.69 8.19
CA GLU A 46 -6.43 14.89 8.67
C GLU A 46 -6.04 15.83 7.52
N ASP A 47 -5.81 15.29 6.32
CA ASP A 47 -5.50 16.04 5.08
C ASP A 47 -6.39 15.58 3.90
N PRO A 48 -7.67 16.01 3.85
CA PRO A 48 -8.64 15.49 2.86
C PRO A 48 -8.34 15.86 1.40
N GLU A 49 -7.49 16.85 1.16
CA GLU A 49 -7.14 17.31 -0.18
C GLU A 49 -5.92 16.58 -0.78
N ASN A 50 -5.31 15.64 -0.02
CA ASN A 50 -4.15 14.90 -0.46
C ASN A 50 -4.46 13.95 -1.63
N GLN A 51 -4.19 14.41 -2.85
CA GLN A 51 -4.50 13.67 -4.07
C GLN A 51 -3.61 12.44 -4.25
N ASN A 52 -2.32 12.51 -3.89
CA ASN A 52 -1.40 11.39 -3.98
C ASN A 52 -1.84 10.21 -3.09
N LEU A 53 -2.35 10.52 -1.89
CA LEU A 53 -2.86 9.52 -0.97
C LEU A 53 -4.18 8.90 -1.44
N LYS A 54 -5.07 9.68 -2.07
CA LYS A 54 -6.29 9.17 -2.71
C LYS A 54 -5.96 8.19 -3.84
N GLU A 55 -5.00 8.54 -4.70
CA GLU A 55 -4.54 7.69 -5.79
C GLU A 55 -3.91 6.39 -5.27
N LEU A 56 -3.11 6.46 -4.21
CA LEU A 56 -2.54 5.27 -3.57
C LEU A 56 -3.63 4.35 -3.00
N ILE A 57 -4.66 4.91 -2.36
CA ILE A 57 -5.79 4.12 -1.84
C ILE A 57 -6.55 3.41 -2.97
N GLU A 58 -6.78 4.09 -4.09
CA GLU A 58 -7.46 3.55 -5.26
C GLU A 58 -6.65 2.44 -5.94
N LEU A 59 -5.35 2.65 -6.12
CA LEU A 59 -4.42 1.65 -6.63
C LEU A 59 -4.48 0.35 -5.81
N ILE A 60 -4.45 0.47 -4.48
CA ILE A 60 -4.55 -0.67 -3.56
C ILE A 60 -5.91 -1.35 -3.66
N GLU A 61 -7.02 -0.60 -3.68
CA GLU A 61 -8.37 -1.17 -3.76
C GLU A 61 -8.55 -2.00 -5.03
N ASN A 62 -8.06 -1.49 -6.17
CA ASN A 62 -8.18 -2.14 -7.46
C ASN A 62 -7.26 -3.38 -7.61
N GLY A 63 -6.17 -3.45 -6.84
CA GLY A 63 -5.21 -4.55 -6.91
C GLY A 63 -5.38 -5.65 -5.87
N LYS A 64 -5.82 -5.34 -4.65
CA LYS A 64 -5.78 -6.29 -3.51
C LYS A 64 -6.64 -7.55 -3.74
N GLY A 65 -7.69 -7.45 -4.56
CA GLY A 65 -8.57 -8.57 -4.91
C GLY A 65 -7.94 -9.60 -5.85
N LYS A 66 -6.78 -9.30 -6.45
CA LYS A 66 -6.13 -10.17 -7.46
C LYS A 66 -5.38 -11.36 -6.86
N THR A 67 -5.25 -11.43 -5.53
CA THR A 67 -4.52 -12.51 -4.82
C THR A 67 -4.95 -13.93 -5.20
N MET A 68 -6.23 -14.14 -5.57
CA MET A 68 -6.76 -15.46 -5.92
C MET A 68 -6.88 -15.71 -7.42
N SER A 69 -6.86 -14.65 -8.24
CA SER A 69 -7.13 -14.72 -9.69
C SER A 69 -5.89 -14.46 -10.54
N ASP A 70 -4.98 -13.62 -10.07
CA ASP A 70 -3.76 -13.20 -10.76
C ASP A 70 -2.73 -12.70 -9.75
N GLU A 71 -2.00 -13.64 -9.15
CA GLU A 71 -0.95 -13.37 -8.16
C GLU A 71 0.13 -12.43 -8.71
N LYS A 72 0.51 -12.59 -9.99
CA LYS A 72 1.49 -11.72 -10.62
C LYS A 72 1.01 -10.27 -10.69
N ALA A 73 -0.25 -10.07 -11.07
CA ALA A 73 -0.84 -8.74 -11.10
C ALA A 73 -1.05 -8.15 -9.69
N PHE A 74 -1.21 -8.99 -8.66
CA PHE A 74 -1.20 -8.53 -7.26
C PHE A 74 0.18 -8.01 -6.86
N TYR A 75 1.27 -8.75 -7.13
CA TYR A 75 2.62 -8.28 -6.83
C TYR A 75 3.00 -7.05 -7.65
N GLN A 76 2.60 -6.97 -8.92
CA GLN A 76 2.80 -5.75 -9.70
C GLN A 76 2.15 -4.54 -9.04
N MET A 77 0.92 -4.67 -8.52
CA MET A 77 0.30 -3.58 -7.77
C MET A 77 1.08 -3.20 -6.50
N LEU A 78 1.68 -4.16 -5.79
CA LEU A 78 2.51 -3.85 -4.63
C LEU A 78 3.77 -3.05 -5.02
N GLN A 79 4.39 -3.39 -6.16
CA GLN A 79 5.52 -2.63 -6.71
C GLN A 79 5.08 -1.21 -7.13
N ASP A 80 3.93 -1.09 -7.79
CA ASP A 80 3.37 0.19 -8.20
C ASP A 80 3.03 1.06 -6.97
N ALA A 81 2.50 0.46 -5.91
CA ALA A 81 2.20 1.13 -4.65
C ALA A 81 3.49 1.60 -3.94
N ALA A 82 4.54 0.77 -3.95
CA ALA A 82 5.85 1.15 -3.43
C ALA A 82 6.46 2.32 -4.20
N ALA A 83 6.33 2.34 -5.53
CA ALA A 83 6.80 3.45 -6.35
C ALA A 83 6.00 4.74 -6.09
N LYS A 84 4.67 4.64 -5.96
CA LYS A 84 3.78 5.80 -5.73
C LYS A 84 4.03 6.50 -4.39
N LEU A 85 4.61 5.80 -3.41
CA LEU A 85 5.00 6.43 -2.14
C LEU A 85 5.98 7.59 -2.31
N VAL A 86 6.81 7.61 -3.36
CA VAL A 86 7.73 8.72 -3.64
C VAL A 86 6.98 10.05 -3.80
N ASP A 87 5.76 10.02 -4.34
CA ASP A 87 4.93 11.21 -4.53
C ASP A 87 4.18 11.61 -3.24
N CYS A 88 4.15 10.74 -2.23
CA CYS A 88 3.39 10.95 -1.01
C CYS A 88 4.19 11.59 0.13
N ILE A 89 5.52 11.67 -0.02
CA ILE A 89 6.47 12.17 0.99
C ILE A 89 6.84 13.62 0.70
#